data_AF-A0A518E536-F1
#
_entry.id   AF-A0A518E536-F1
#
_cell.length_a   1.000
_cell.length_b   1.000
_cell.length_c   1.000
_cell.angle_alpha   90.00
_cell.angle_beta   90.00
_cell.angle_gamma   90.00
#
_symmetry.space_group_name_H-M   'P 1'
#
loop_
_entity.id
_entity.type
_entity.pdbx_description
1 polymer ?
#
loop_
_entity_poly.entity_id
_entity_poly.type
_entity_poly.pdbx_seq_one_letter_code
_entity_poly.pdbx_strand_id
1 'polypeptide(L)'
;MKKYWKRCLQWGLPAALCLAPLGCQHGHGSFMRPLAPAPAPLGSVIDQINMTQETNAEMSKFVIYAHEFELNDNGVGSWKLNEYGQDHVKRIAANLNKGDDFLVIVERSQTSIKPGTVYELPVHFNEDLDRKRRQVIVASMIALGVPGAADRVVVAPAFAEGLNAGEAAAANARGSQGFGGGYGGFGGGFGGGGFGGGFN
;
A
#
# COMPACT_ATOMS: atom_id res chain seq x y z
N MET A 1 0.99 -47.64 -13.25
CA MET A 1 1.27 -48.37 -14.51
C MET A 1 0.55 -49.72 -14.51
N LYS A 2 -0.01 -50.12 -15.67
CA LYS A 2 -0.67 -51.41 -16.04
C LYS A 2 -2.16 -51.53 -15.63
N LYS A 3 -3.12 -51.04 -16.45
CA LYS A 3 -3.72 -51.58 -17.72
C LYS A 3 -4.52 -52.87 -17.56
N TYR A 4 -5.85 -52.74 -17.56
CA TYR A 4 -6.90 -53.64 -18.08
C TYR A 4 -8.19 -52.79 -18.16
N TRP A 5 -9.17 -52.89 -19.06
CA TRP A 5 -9.38 -53.50 -20.38
C TRP A 5 -10.81 -53.07 -20.80
N LYS A 6 -11.09 -52.96 -22.11
CA LYS A 6 -12.43 -52.93 -22.77
C LYS A 6 -13.23 -51.61 -22.69
N ARG A 7 -14.03 -51.20 -23.69
CA ARG A 7 -14.26 -51.58 -25.10
C ARG A 7 -15.13 -50.43 -25.64
N CYS A 8 -14.86 -49.98 -26.86
CA CYS A 8 -15.86 -49.29 -27.67
C CYS A 8 -17.03 -50.27 -27.94
N LEU A 9 -18.26 -49.85 -27.71
CA LEU A 9 -19.39 -50.31 -28.51
C LEU A 9 -20.46 -49.21 -28.57
N GLN A 10 -20.62 -48.75 -29.79
CA GLN A 10 -21.60 -47.87 -30.39
C GLN A 10 -23.03 -48.44 -30.25
N TRP A 11 -24.02 -47.61 -30.58
CA TRP A 11 -25.38 -47.88 -31.09
C TRP A 11 -26.52 -47.28 -30.25
N GLY A 12 -27.34 -46.44 -30.89
CA GLY A 12 -28.75 -46.25 -30.54
C GLY A 12 -29.19 -44.84 -30.12
N LEU A 13 -29.30 -43.91 -31.08
CA LEU A 13 -30.26 -42.81 -30.99
C LEU A 13 -31.68 -43.38 -31.14
N PRO A 14 -32.67 -42.82 -30.42
CA PRO A 14 -33.84 -42.36 -31.15
C PRO A 14 -34.20 -40.91 -30.80
N ALA A 15 -34.68 -40.22 -31.83
CA ALA A 15 -35.20 -38.88 -31.81
C ALA A 15 -36.44 -38.74 -30.90
N ALA A 16 -36.48 -37.67 -30.12
CA ALA A 16 -37.72 -37.10 -29.61
C ALA A 16 -37.70 -35.58 -29.82
N LEU A 17 -38.70 -35.17 -30.59
CA LEU A 17 -39.06 -33.85 -31.08
C LEU A 17 -39.51 -32.93 -29.92
N CYS A 18 -38.93 -31.73 -29.81
CA CYS A 18 -39.58 -30.59 -29.14
C CYS A 18 -39.21 -29.30 -29.88
N LEU A 19 -40.06 -28.93 -30.84
CA LEU A 19 -40.11 -27.58 -31.39
C LEU A 19 -40.91 -26.66 -30.45
N ALA A 20 -40.50 -25.39 -30.46
CA ALA A 20 -41.19 -24.16 -30.02
C ALA A 20 -40.87 -23.65 -28.59
N PRO A 21 -40.85 -22.31 -28.37
CA PRO A 21 -40.54 -21.20 -29.27
C PRO A 21 -39.38 -20.32 -28.75
N LEU A 22 -38.75 -19.55 -29.64
CA LEU A 22 -38.09 -18.30 -29.27
C LEU A 22 -39.17 -17.33 -28.80
N GLY A 23 -39.62 -17.50 -27.55
CA GLY A 23 -40.51 -16.57 -26.89
C GLY A 23 -39.70 -15.37 -26.42
N CYS A 24 -39.87 -14.23 -27.09
CA CYS A 24 -39.57 -12.91 -26.54
C CYS A 24 -40.32 -12.74 -25.22
N GLN A 25 -39.72 -13.14 -24.10
CA GLN A 25 -40.16 -12.70 -22.79
C GLN A 25 -39.60 -11.30 -22.58
N HIS A 26 -40.35 -10.31 -23.08
CA HIS A 26 -40.46 -9.00 -22.41
C HIS A 26 -41.16 -9.24 -21.06
N GLY A 27 -40.47 -9.94 -20.17
CA GLY A 27 -40.79 -9.93 -18.76
C GLY A 27 -40.18 -8.66 -18.21
N HIS A 28 -41.00 -7.77 -17.68
CA HIS A 28 -40.58 -6.75 -16.72
C HIS A 28 -40.03 -7.46 -15.47
N GLY A 29 -38.88 -8.11 -15.62
CA GLY A 29 -38.05 -8.54 -14.52
C GLY A 29 -37.49 -7.27 -13.95
N SER A 30 -38.21 -6.70 -12.98
CA SER A 30 -37.63 -5.78 -12.01
C SER A 30 -36.31 -6.40 -11.57
N PHE A 31 -35.21 -5.86 -12.10
CA PHE A 31 -33.92 -6.03 -11.50
C PHE A 31 -34.11 -5.56 -10.06
N MET A 32 -34.31 -6.49 -9.12
CA MET A 32 -34.06 -6.22 -7.73
C MET A 32 -32.56 -5.97 -7.67
N ARG A 33 -32.17 -4.72 -7.92
CA ARG A 33 -30.90 -4.22 -7.45
C ARG A 33 -30.87 -4.55 -5.96
N PRO A 34 -29.88 -5.28 -5.45
CA PRO A 34 -29.73 -5.40 -4.02
C PRO A 34 -29.75 -3.98 -3.46
N LEU A 35 -30.69 -3.73 -2.55
CA LEU A 35 -30.82 -2.44 -1.90
C LEU A 35 -29.43 -2.10 -1.37
N ALA A 36 -28.86 -0.97 -1.81
CA ALA A 36 -27.56 -0.55 -1.32
C ALA A 36 -27.63 -0.55 0.22
N PRO A 37 -26.64 -1.12 0.92
CA PRO A 37 -26.65 -1.15 2.37
C PRO A 37 -26.85 0.29 2.87
N ALA A 38 -27.68 0.45 3.89
CA ALA A 38 -27.95 1.75 4.48
C ALA A 38 -26.61 2.46 4.77
N PRO A 39 -26.47 3.76 4.45
CA PRO A 39 -25.23 4.48 4.69
C PRO A 39 -24.89 4.38 6.17
N ALA A 40 -23.63 4.06 6.46
CA ALA A 40 -23.17 3.94 7.84
C ALA A 40 -23.44 5.26 8.58
N PRO A 41 -23.89 5.22 9.85
CA PRO A 41 -24.21 6.44 10.60
C PRO A 41 -22.98 7.35 10.68
N LEU A 42 -23.18 8.65 10.55
CA LEU A 42 -22.12 9.66 10.69
C LEU A 42 -21.39 9.45 12.03
N GLY A 43 -20.07 9.32 11.98
CA GLY A 43 -19.22 8.99 13.14
C GLY A 43 -18.74 7.54 13.20
N SER A 44 -19.42 6.58 12.57
CA SER A 44 -18.99 5.16 12.56
C SER A 44 -17.65 4.90 11.85
N VAL A 45 -17.22 5.84 11.00
CA VAL A 45 -15.96 5.78 10.25
C VAL A 45 -14.81 6.51 10.95
N ILE A 46 -15.08 7.36 11.94
CA ILE A 46 -14.04 8.14 12.65
C ILE A 46 -13.14 7.23 13.44
N ASP A 47 -13.72 6.26 14.17
CA ASP A 47 -12.94 5.31 14.96
C ASP A 47 -12.01 4.48 14.07
N GLN A 48 -12.48 4.06 12.88
CA GLN A 48 -11.66 3.33 11.91
C GLN A 48 -10.51 4.18 11.36
N ILE A 49 -10.77 5.45 11.09
CA ILE A 49 -9.74 6.41 10.65
C ILE A 49 -8.70 6.61 11.75
N ASN A 50 -9.11 6.82 12.99
CA ASN A 50 -8.21 7.00 14.12
C ASN A 50 -7.35 5.76 14.36
N MET A 51 -7.96 4.56 14.38
CA MET A 51 -7.22 3.29 14.49
C MET A 51 -6.20 3.12 13.36
N THR A 52 -6.55 3.51 12.13
CA THR A 52 -5.64 3.44 10.99
C THR A 52 -4.48 4.43 11.13
N GLN A 53 -4.75 5.65 11.58
CA GLN A 53 -3.71 6.65 11.84
C GLN A 53 -2.76 6.23 12.95
N GLU A 54 -3.29 5.68 14.04
CA GLU A 54 -2.52 5.10 15.14
C GLU A 54 -1.62 3.95 14.64
N THR A 55 -2.20 3.01 13.88
CA THR A 55 -1.44 1.87 13.33
C THR A 55 -0.35 2.34 12.38
N ASN A 56 -0.63 3.33 11.52
CA ASN A 56 0.37 3.90 10.61
C ASN A 56 1.49 4.63 11.37
N ALA A 57 1.17 5.33 12.45
CA ALA A 57 2.15 5.98 13.30
C ALA A 57 3.06 4.96 14.01
N GLU A 58 2.51 3.83 14.46
CA GLU A 58 3.30 2.73 15.00
C GLU A 58 4.19 2.08 13.93
N MET A 59 3.67 1.80 12.74
CA MET A 59 4.46 1.25 11.63
C MET A 59 5.60 2.17 11.19
N SER A 60 5.40 3.50 11.25
CA SER A 60 6.43 4.47 10.88
C SER A 60 7.69 4.38 11.76
N LYS A 61 7.60 3.82 12.96
CA LYS A 61 8.75 3.62 13.87
C LYS A 61 9.69 2.50 13.39
N PHE A 62 9.26 1.69 12.43
CA PHE A 62 10.05 0.59 11.84
C PHE A 62 10.65 0.97 10.48
N VAL A 63 10.61 2.25 10.11
CA VAL A 63 11.24 2.79 8.91
C VAL A 63 12.61 3.37 9.27
N ILE A 64 13.65 2.87 8.62
CA ILE A 64 15.02 3.37 8.72
C ILE A 64 15.25 4.29 7.54
N TYR A 65 15.40 5.58 7.84
CA TYR A 65 15.48 6.62 6.80
C TYR A 65 16.88 6.76 6.20
N ALA A 66 16.95 7.36 5.01
CA ALA A 66 18.20 7.58 4.29
C ALA A 66 19.20 8.47 5.05
N HIS A 67 18.71 9.37 5.92
CA HIS A 67 19.53 10.27 6.75
C HIS A 67 20.10 9.61 8.01
N GLU A 68 19.72 8.37 8.30
CA GLU A 68 20.30 7.56 9.40
C GLU A 68 21.60 6.87 8.99
N PHE A 69 21.97 7.01 7.72
CA PHE A 69 23.24 6.55 7.19
C PHE A 69 24.24 7.70 7.11
N GLU A 70 25.52 7.39 7.31
CA GLU A 70 26.60 8.34 7.14
C GLU A 70 26.66 8.82 5.68
N LEU A 71 27.16 10.04 5.48
CA LEU A 71 27.56 10.53 4.16
C LEU A 71 29.02 10.15 3.94
N ASN A 72 29.37 9.76 2.72
CA ASN A 72 30.78 9.64 2.33
C ASN A 72 31.38 11.03 2.12
N ASP A 73 32.72 11.10 2.02
CA ASP A 73 33.48 12.36 1.85
C ASP A 73 33.02 13.21 0.66
N ASN A 74 32.44 12.58 -0.36
CA ASN A 74 31.91 13.24 -1.56
C ASN A 74 30.45 13.75 -1.41
N GLY A 75 29.89 13.72 -0.20
CA GLY A 75 28.49 14.10 0.07
C GLY A 75 27.45 13.09 -0.44
N VAL A 76 27.88 11.92 -0.93
CA VAL A 76 27.03 10.84 -1.42
C VAL A 76 26.68 9.89 -0.26
N GLY A 77 25.45 9.39 -0.21
CA GLY A 77 25.01 8.48 0.85
C GLY A 77 25.88 7.23 0.98
N SER A 78 26.19 6.84 2.22
CA SER A 78 26.91 5.61 2.56
C SER A 78 25.95 4.49 2.99
N TRP A 79 26.51 3.29 3.18
CA TRP A 79 25.81 2.12 3.73
C TRP A 79 26.03 1.96 5.24
N LYS A 80 27.00 2.69 5.82
CA LYS A 80 27.29 2.67 7.25
C LYS A 80 26.28 3.52 8.02
N LEU A 81 25.81 3.01 9.15
CA LEU A 81 24.88 3.72 10.03
C LEU A 81 25.61 4.77 10.87
N ASN A 82 25.01 5.96 11.00
CA ASN A 82 25.47 6.96 11.96
C ASN A 82 25.02 6.57 13.38
N GLU A 83 25.43 7.33 14.39
CA GLU A 83 25.10 7.03 15.80
C GLU A 83 23.59 6.97 16.05
N TYR A 84 22.84 7.92 15.48
CA TYR A 84 21.38 7.95 15.58
C TYR A 84 20.73 6.70 14.96
N GLY A 85 21.17 6.31 13.76
CA GLY A 85 20.68 5.12 13.06
C GLY A 85 21.00 3.82 13.81
N GLN A 86 22.17 3.75 14.45
CA GLN A 86 22.51 2.59 15.30
C GLN A 86 21.57 2.47 16.49
N ASP A 87 21.27 3.58 17.17
CA ASP A 87 20.33 3.58 18.30
C ASP A 87 18.90 3.31 17.85
N HIS A 88 18.52 3.79 16.66
CA HIS A 88 17.24 3.47 16.07
C HIS A 88 17.09 1.97 15.81
N VAL A 89 18.09 1.33 15.19
CA VAL A 89 18.09 -0.12 14.94
C VAL A 89 18.03 -0.92 16.24
N LYS A 90 18.73 -0.48 17.30
CA LYS A 90 18.63 -1.11 18.64
C LYS A 90 17.21 -1.04 19.19
N ARG A 91 16.55 0.12 19.06
CA ARG A 91 15.16 0.30 19.50
C ARG A 91 14.21 -0.60 18.73
N ILE A 92 14.36 -0.67 17.40
CA ILE A 92 13.57 -1.57 16.54
C ILE A 92 13.76 -3.03 16.98
N ALA A 93 15.02 -3.46 17.14
CA ALA A 93 15.31 -4.84 17.56
C ALA A 93 14.71 -5.17 18.94
N ALA A 94 14.77 -4.24 19.89
CA ALA A 94 14.16 -4.41 21.20
C ALA A 94 12.63 -4.58 21.11
N ASN A 95 11.97 -3.83 20.23
CA ASN A 95 10.53 -3.92 19.98
C ASN A 95 10.14 -5.25 19.31
N LEU A 96 10.87 -5.67 18.28
CA LEU A 96 10.65 -6.98 17.64
C LEU A 96 10.83 -8.14 18.62
N ASN A 97 11.84 -8.05 19.51
CA ASN A 97 12.07 -9.06 20.54
C ASN A 97 11.00 -9.06 21.65
N LYS A 98 10.27 -7.96 21.85
CA LYS A 98 9.11 -7.91 22.76
C LYS A 98 7.87 -8.58 22.16
N GLY A 99 7.84 -8.79 20.84
CA GLY A 99 6.74 -9.45 20.14
C GLY A 99 6.04 -8.59 19.08
N ASP A 100 6.56 -7.40 18.78
CA ASP A 100 6.01 -6.58 17.69
C ASP A 100 6.19 -7.30 16.34
N ASP A 101 5.14 -7.34 15.53
CA ASP A 101 5.10 -8.04 14.23
C ASP A 101 4.97 -7.06 13.06
N PHE A 102 5.92 -6.12 12.99
CA PHE A 102 6.02 -5.18 11.89
C PHE A 102 7.20 -5.52 10.98
N LEU A 103 7.04 -5.21 9.69
CA LEU A 103 8.14 -5.24 8.73
C LEU A 103 9.08 -4.07 8.99
N VAL A 104 10.38 -4.32 8.85
CA VAL A 104 11.37 -3.27 8.93
C VAL A 104 11.69 -2.77 7.53
N ILE A 105 11.50 -1.47 7.31
CA ILE A 105 11.69 -0.85 6.02
C ILE A 105 12.98 -0.08 6.02
N VAL A 106 13.81 -0.33 5.01
CA VAL A 106 14.97 0.49 4.70
C VAL A 106 14.59 1.40 3.54
N GLU A 107 14.66 2.70 3.76
CA GLU A 107 14.36 3.68 2.74
C GLU A 107 15.34 3.58 1.56
N ARG A 108 14.80 3.67 0.35
CA ARG A 108 15.59 3.69 -0.89
C ARG A 108 16.53 4.88 -0.92
N SER A 109 17.75 4.68 -1.40
CA SER A 109 18.70 5.77 -1.61
C SER A 109 18.21 6.70 -2.72
N GLN A 110 18.19 8.00 -2.46
CA GLN A 110 17.90 9.04 -3.47
C GLN A 110 19.08 10.00 -3.65
N THR A 111 20.27 9.62 -3.18
CA THR A 111 21.43 10.51 -3.04
C THR A 111 22.62 10.09 -3.90
N SER A 112 22.41 9.20 -4.87
CA SER A 112 23.49 8.70 -5.72
C SER A 112 23.61 9.47 -7.03
N ILE A 113 24.85 9.69 -7.45
CA ILE A 113 25.19 10.22 -8.77
C ILE A 113 25.09 9.08 -9.78
N LYS A 114 24.36 9.30 -10.88
CA LYS A 114 24.32 8.37 -12.00
C LYS A 114 25.18 8.91 -13.15
N PRO A 115 26.31 8.24 -13.46
CA PRO A 115 27.17 8.64 -14.56
C PRO A 115 26.40 8.68 -15.89
N GLY A 116 26.68 9.68 -16.71
CA GLY A 116 26.08 9.82 -18.04
C GLY A 116 24.71 10.50 -18.07
N THR A 117 24.28 11.12 -16.97
CA THR A 117 23.20 12.12 -17.02
C THR A 117 23.79 13.50 -17.31
N VAL A 118 23.00 14.40 -17.90
CA VAL A 118 23.51 15.73 -18.36
C VAL A 118 24.17 16.53 -17.23
N TYR A 119 23.63 16.42 -16.02
CA TYR A 119 24.05 17.23 -14.87
C TYR A 119 24.64 16.40 -13.72
N GLU A 120 24.64 15.07 -13.83
CA GLU A 120 25.22 14.13 -12.84
C GLU A 120 24.84 14.45 -11.39
N LEU A 121 23.59 14.87 -11.18
CA LEU A 121 23.11 15.28 -9.86
C LEU A 121 22.91 14.07 -8.94
N PRO A 122 23.14 14.21 -7.62
CA PRO A 122 22.96 13.14 -6.64
C PRO A 122 21.48 12.94 -6.28
N VAL A 123 20.64 12.62 -7.27
CA VAL A 123 19.19 12.47 -7.10
C VAL A 123 18.69 11.09 -7.54
N HIS A 124 19.60 10.17 -7.86
CA HIS A 124 19.27 8.89 -8.45
C HIS A 124 19.25 7.76 -7.43
N PHE A 125 18.42 6.75 -7.72
CA PHE A 125 18.40 5.48 -7.01
C PHE A 125 19.66 4.65 -7.29
N ASN A 126 20.14 3.94 -6.27
CA ASN A 126 21.27 3.05 -6.38
C ASN A 126 20.98 1.71 -5.71
N GLU A 127 20.68 0.70 -6.54
CA GLU A 127 20.30 -0.63 -6.08
C GLU A 127 21.44 -1.36 -5.35
N ASP A 128 22.70 -1.12 -5.71
CA ASP A 128 23.84 -1.70 -5.01
C ASP A 128 24.00 -1.11 -3.60
N LEU A 129 23.79 0.21 -3.46
CA LEU A 129 23.80 0.88 -2.17
C LEU A 129 22.65 0.39 -1.29
N ASP A 130 21.44 0.32 -1.84
CA ASP A 130 20.24 -0.16 -1.16
C ASP A 130 20.40 -1.60 -0.67
N ARG A 131 20.97 -2.48 -1.51
CA ARG A 131 21.29 -3.87 -1.15
C ARG A 131 22.28 -3.93 0.02
N LYS A 132 23.32 -3.11 0.00
CA LYS A 132 24.32 -3.04 1.08
C LYS A 132 23.70 -2.53 2.38
N ARG A 133 22.89 -1.46 2.32
CA ARG A 133 22.15 -0.93 3.48
C ARG A 133 21.29 -2.02 4.11
N ARG A 134 20.50 -2.72 3.30
CA ARG A 134 19.72 -3.87 3.76
C ARG A 134 20.58 -4.94 4.44
N GLN A 135 21.70 -5.32 3.83
CA GLN A 135 22.61 -6.33 4.40
C GLN A 135 23.16 -5.90 5.77
N VAL A 136 23.54 -4.63 5.92
CA VAL A 136 24.01 -4.07 7.20
C VAL A 136 22.90 -4.16 8.25
N ILE A 137 21.68 -3.71 7.93
CA ILE A 137 20.55 -3.78 8.86
C ILE A 137 20.25 -5.24 9.26
N VAL A 138 20.19 -6.15 8.30
CA VAL A 138 19.96 -7.58 8.58
C VAL A 138 21.05 -8.13 9.49
N ALA A 139 22.32 -7.84 9.21
CA ALA A 139 23.44 -8.28 10.04
C ALA A 139 23.35 -7.69 11.46
N SER A 140 23.03 -6.41 11.59
CA SER A 140 22.83 -5.76 12.89
C SER A 140 21.68 -6.37 13.67
N MET A 141 20.54 -6.67 13.03
CA MET A 141 19.40 -7.30 13.68
C MET A 141 19.68 -8.73 14.12
N ILE A 142 20.41 -9.52 13.32
CA ILE A 142 20.87 -10.85 13.70
C ILE A 142 21.79 -10.74 14.93
N ALA A 143 22.71 -9.78 14.95
CA ALA A 143 23.60 -9.54 16.08
C ALA A 143 22.84 -9.13 17.36
N LEU A 144 21.67 -8.49 17.21
CA LEU A 144 20.76 -8.12 18.31
C LEU A 144 19.75 -9.22 18.68
N GLY A 145 19.86 -10.41 18.07
CA GLY A 145 19.07 -11.59 18.41
C GLY A 145 17.67 -11.65 17.78
N VAL A 146 17.39 -10.85 16.75
CA VAL A 146 16.07 -10.85 16.08
C VAL A 146 15.92 -12.09 15.19
N PRO A 147 14.92 -12.96 15.42
CA PRO A 147 14.72 -14.16 14.62
C PRO A 147 14.15 -13.83 13.24
N GLY A 148 14.66 -14.49 12.20
CA GLY A 148 14.17 -14.31 10.82
C GLY A 148 14.40 -12.89 10.28
N ALA A 149 15.40 -12.16 10.77
CA ALA A 149 15.66 -10.78 10.38
C ALA A 149 15.77 -10.58 8.85
N ALA A 150 16.33 -11.57 8.14
CA ALA A 150 16.46 -11.51 6.69
C ALA A 150 15.11 -11.47 5.97
N ASP A 151 14.05 -12.07 6.51
CA ASP A 151 12.72 -12.08 5.89
C ASP A 151 11.89 -10.86 6.30
N ARG A 152 12.22 -10.24 7.43
CA ARG A 152 11.52 -9.05 7.98
C ARG A 152 11.99 -7.73 7.37
N VAL A 153 13.25 -7.66 6.92
CA VAL A 153 13.84 -6.42 6.40
C VAL A 153 13.65 -6.30 4.89
N VAL A 154 12.96 -5.25 4.46
CA VAL A 154 12.66 -4.96 3.06
C VAL A 154 13.15 -3.56 2.68
N VAL A 155 13.53 -3.38 1.42
CA VAL A 155 13.83 -2.05 0.87
C VAL A 155 12.58 -1.55 0.17
N ALA A 156 12.09 -0.38 0.59
CA ALA A 156 10.88 0.22 0.06
C ALA A 156 10.92 1.74 0.23
N PRO A 157 10.10 2.51 -0.51
CA PRO A 157 9.82 3.90 -0.14
C PRO A 157 9.23 3.94 1.29
N ALA A 158 9.50 5.03 2.02
CA ALA A 158 8.91 5.22 3.33
C ALA A 158 7.38 5.38 3.22
N PHE A 159 6.61 4.71 4.07
CA PHE A 159 5.13 4.85 4.08
C PHE A 159 4.68 6.25 4.47
N ALA A 160 5.47 6.92 5.32
CA ALA A 160 5.30 8.31 5.69
C ALA A 160 6.44 9.10 5.04
N GLU A 161 6.36 9.33 3.73
CA GLU A 161 7.09 10.46 3.17
C GLU A 161 6.64 11.70 3.95
N GLY A 162 7.59 12.36 4.63
CA GLY A 162 7.32 13.64 5.26
C GLY A 162 6.77 14.54 4.18
N LEU A 163 5.48 14.90 4.29
CA LEU A 163 4.83 15.73 3.29
C LEU A 163 5.66 17.00 3.12
N ASN A 164 6.32 17.16 1.97
CA ASN A 164 6.98 18.41 1.65
C ASN A 164 5.92 19.52 1.72
N ALA A 165 6.26 20.72 2.21
CA ALA A 165 5.28 21.74 2.60
C ALA A 165 4.15 22.02 1.57
N GLY A 166 4.40 21.84 0.27
CA GLY A 166 3.39 21.91 -0.79
C GLY A 166 2.43 20.71 -0.87
N GLU A 167 2.94 19.48 -0.71
CA GLU A 167 2.11 18.27 -0.59
C GLU A 167 1.36 18.24 0.73
N ALA A 168 1.93 18.79 1.81
CA ALA A 168 1.26 18.89 3.10
C ALA A 168 0.02 19.78 3.02
N ALA A 169 0.14 20.94 2.35
CA ALA A 169 -1.00 21.82 2.11
C ALA A 169 -2.05 21.16 1.21
N ALA A 170 -1.66 20.44 0.17
CA ALA A 170 -2.59 19.73 -0.72
C ALA A 170 -3.24 18.50 -0.05
N ALA A 171 -2.50 17.75 0.76
CA ALA A 171 -3.01 16.60 1.51
C ALA A 171 -3.89 17.04 2.69
N ASN A 172 -3.54 18.13 3.37
CA ASN A 172 -4.41 18.76 4.38
C ASN A 172 -5.65 19.39 3.73
N ALA A 173 -5.51 20.02 2.56
CA ALA A 173 -6.65 20.51 1.79
C ALA A 173 -7.55 19.36 1.32
N ARG A 174 -7.00 18.21 0.88
CA ARG A 174 -7.78 17.02 0.51
C ARG A 174 -8.40 16.32 1.72
N GLY A 175 -7.69 16.25 2.84
CA GLY A 175 -8.18 15.70 4.12
C GLY A 175 -9.25 16.58 4.77
N SER A 176 -9.12 17.90 4.63
CA SER A 176 -10.11 18.88 5.09
C SER A 176 -11.26 19.09 4.10
N GLN A 177 -11.06 18.92 2.78
CA GLN A 177 -12.12 18.93 1.77
C GLN A 177 -12.92 17.62 1.74
N GLY A 178 -12.36 16.51 2.25
CA GLY A 178 -13.08 15.25 2.43
C GLY A 178 -14.16 15.29 3.52
N PHE A 179 -14.20 16.34 4.35
CA PHE A 179 -15.20 16.55 5.40
C PHE A 179 -16.26 17.61 5.05
N GLY A 180 -16.46 17.88 3.75
CA GLY A 180 -17.38 18.91 3.28
C GLY A 180 -17.85 18.72 1.84
N GLY A 181 -18.32 17.52 1.50
CA GLY A 181 -19.23 17.30 0.36
C GLY A 181 -18.64 16.64 -0.89
N GLY A 182 -19.33 15.58 -1.32
CA GLY A 182 -19.53 15.35 -2.76
C GLY A 182 -18.73 14.22 -3.39
N TYR A 183 -19.40 13.07 -3.50
CA TYR A 183 -19.22 12.14 -4.61
C TYR A 183 -19.04 12.85 -5.95
N GLY A 184 -18.13 12.34 -6.78
CA GLY A 184 -18.35 12.27 -8.23
C GLY A 184 -17.63 13.31 -9.09
N GLY A 185 -16.33 13.09 -9.29
CA GLY A 185 -15.58 13.57 -10.45
C GLY A 185 -15.42 12.49 -11.52
N PHE A 186 -16.51 11.81 -11.88
CA PHE A 186 -16.66 11.15 -13.19
C PHE A 186 -18.02 11.58 -13.75
N GLY A 187 -18.02 12.58 -14.63
CA GLY A 187 -19.10 12.84 -15.58
C GLY A 187 -20.23 13.82 -15.17
N GLY A 188 -20.19 15.01 -15.76
CA GLY A 188 -21.32 15.59 -16.51
C GLY A 188 -22.56 16.12 -15.78
N GLY A 189 -22.72 17.45 -15.81
CA GLY A 189 -23.97 18.11 -16.20
C GLY A 189 -25.01 18.44 -15.11
N PHE A 190 -25.54 19.68 -15.20
CA PHE A 190 -26.80 20.19 -14.61
C PHE A 190 -26.87 20.16 -13.06
N GLY A 191 -26.95 21.26 -12.30
CA GLY A 191 -27.67 22.51 -12.52
C GLY A 191 -28.72 22.68 -11.42
N GLY A 192 -28.62 23.76 -10.62
CA GLY A 192 -29.78 24.41 -9.99
C GLY A 192 -29.99 24.29 -8.46
N GLY A 193 -29.88 25.45 -7.78
CA GLY A 193 -30.61 25.84 -6.55
C GLY A 193 -30.19 25.15 -5.24
N GLY A 194 -30.06 25.79 -4.08
CA GLY A 194 -30.43 27.12 -3.60
C GLY A 194 -30.35 27.04 -2.07
N PHE A 195 -29.58 27.95 -1.46
CA PHE A 195 -29.34 28.03 -0.01
C PHE A 195 -30.59 28.52 0.75
N GLY A 196 -30.85 27.99 1.95
CA GLY A 196 -31.86 28.56 2.85
C GLY A 196 -31.85 28.03 4.29
N GLY A 197 -31.38 28.88 5.22
CA GLY A 197 -31.73 28.89 6.67
C GLY A 197 -30.90 27.97 7.56
N GLY A 198 -30.40 28.34 8.74
CA GLY A 198 -30.67 29.48 9.62
C GLY A 198 -30.42 28.99 11.05
N PHE A 199 -29.54 29.67 11.79
CA PHE A 199 -29.14 29.31 13.15
C PHE A 199 -30.27 29.53 14.16
N ASN A 200 -30.34 28.64 15.16
CA ASN A 200 -30.93 28.91 16.47
C ASN A 200 -29.98 28.33 17.53
#